data_AF-A0A942MP85-F1
#
_entry.id   AF-A0A942MP85-F1
#
_cell.length_a   1.000
_cell.length_b   1.000
_cell.length_c   1.000
_cell.angle_alpha   90.00
_cell.angle_beta   90.00
_cell.angle_gamma   90.00
#
_symmetry.space_group_name_H-M   'P 1'
#
loop_
_entity.id
_entity.type
_entity.pdbx_description
1 polymer ?
#
loop_
_entity_poly.entity_id
_entity_poly.type
_entity_poly.pdbx_seq_one_letter_code
_entity_poly.pdbx_strand_id
1 'polypeptide(L)'
;MFQFESYLAIALTITGGALTLLGSVGIFVSLIVQRRVERLQDILEEFMDLSYHQSINLTGQMYKLLQKYQMQYMLPDKPSQMILYYIDLTTLFVIASWLVLILMTFSPPWGVNSLLYILPLIWGLILLTLFRQLLKYAINPVKNQLLQTIIPPPTKLRSISFISSYINVSILSILYQARLALVIRLNVNAYYQGKSIPGEVVLKQELSFDDFFYYLQITHDKTPVLLGYGELEICFPDDPLTGKPVPIQRNVNIPLGKVTLDPAIDTLDAEMLIFARGEKHPLKCLFQLHKEGKVFCPDDEPVIRLYSGVTYKISQDRLELLENQYQSAWLEQLSPKFLLNNQRFYLTGKTLTDPINPDCCSCCDDKVYIK
;
A
#
# COMPACT_ATOMS: atom_id res chain seq x y z
N MET A 1 46.38 -34.58 26.85
CA MET A 1 46.41 -34.92 25.40
C MET A 1 44.98 -35.29 25.01
N PHE A 2 44.39 -34.62 24.02
CA PHE A 2 42.98 -34.82 23.66
C PHE A 2 42.84 -36.21 23.01
N GLN A 3 41.99 -37.07 23.57
CA GLN A 3 41.69 -38.34 22.92
C GLN A 3 40.83 -38.06 21.68
N PHE A 4 41.29 -38.50 20.51
CA PHE A 4 40.61 -38.26 19.23
C PHE A 4 39.14 -38.75 19.25
N GLU A 5 38.87 -39.83 19.98
CA GLU A 5 37.51 -40.36 20.19
C GLU A 5 36.60 -39.36 20.93
N SER A 6 37.10 -38.71 21.98
CA SER A 6 36.35 -37.67 22.71
C SER A 6 36.07 -36.45 21.83
N TYR A 7 36.98 -36.12 20.91
CA TYR A 7 36.78 -35.02 19.96
C TYR A 7 35.67 -35.31 18.96
N LEU A 8 35.70 -36.51 18.37
CA LEU A 8 34.65 -36.95 17.45
C LEU A 8 33.30 -37.00 18.15
N ALA A 9 33.24 -37.47 19.40
CA ALA A 9 32.01 -37.47 20.19
C ALA A 9 31.46 -36.06 20.42
N ILE A 10 32.31 -35.09 20.77
CA ILE A 10 31.90 -33.69 20.95
C ILE A 10 31.47 -33.05 19.63
N ALA A 11 32.18 -33.29 18.54
CA ALA A 11 31.81 -32.78 17.23
C ALA A 11 30.45 -33.34 16.77
N LEU A 12 30.19 -34.64 17.02
CA LEU A 12 28.92 -35.30 16.74
C LEU A 12 27.78 -34.77 17.60
N THR A 13 28.00 -34.48 18.89
CA THR A 13 26.95 -33.91 19.75
C THR A 13 26.64 -32.47 19.37
N ILE A 14 27.64 -31.66 19.00
CA ILE A 14 27.43 -30.30 18.51
C ILE A 14 26.66 -30.32 17.18
N THR A 15 27.08 -31.13 16.22
CA THR A 15 26.41 -31.22 14.91
C THR A 15 25.02 -31.83 15.03
N GLY A 16 24.84 -32.90 15.80
CA GLY A 16 23.53 -33.52 16.06
C GLY A 16 22.58 -32.59 16.82
N GLY A 17 23.08 -31.86 17.82
CA GLY A 17 22.31 -30.85 18.55
C GLY A 17 21.89 -29.69 17.64
N ALA A 18 22.80 -29.19 16.80
CA ALA A 18 22.49 -28.14 15.83
C ALA A 18 21.46 -28.61 14.78
N LEU A 19 21.62 -29.82 14.24
CA LEU A 19 20.70 -30.42 13.25
C LEU A 19 19.30 -30.64 13.82
N THR A 20 19.20 -31.15 15.04
CA THR A 20 17.90 -31.37 15.71
C THR A 20 17.21 -30.06 16.04
N LEU A 21 17.94 -29.04 16.48
CA LEU A 21 17.42 -27.71 16.74
C LEU A 21 16.97 -27.01 15.44
N LEU A 22 17.78 -27.11 14.38
CA LEU A 22 17.42 -26.63 13.03
C LEU A 22 16.18 -27.36 12.48
N GLY A 23 16.12 -28.69 12.62
CA GLY A 23 15.01 -29.50 12.12
C GLY A 23 13.71 -29.21 12.86
N SER A 24 13.72 -29.28 14.18
CA SER A 24 12.52 -29.05 15.01
C SER A 24 11.93 -27.65 14.81
N VAL A 25 12.78 -26.63 14.82
CA VAL A 25 12.31 -25.26 14.67
C VAL A 25 12.04 -24.90 13.22
N GLY A 26 12.76 -25.48 12.25
CA GLY A 26 12.42 -25.38 10.84
C GLY A 26 11.00 -25.88 10.57
N ILE A 27 10.62 -27.04 11.14
CA ILE A 27 9.26 -27.57 11.08
C ILE A 27 8.27 -26.60 11.74
N PHE A 28 8.57 -26.12 12.94
CA PHE A 28 7.68 -25.21 13.67
C PHE A 28 7.44 -23.88 12.92
N VAL A 29 8.52 -23.28 12.40
CA VAL A 29 8.46 -22.07 11.58
C VAL A 29 7.69 -22.33 10.30
N SER A 30 7.96 -23.44 9.61
CA SER A 30 7.24 -23.82 8.40
C SER A 30 5.73 -23.95 8.66
N LEU A 31 5.34 -24.61 9.76
CA LEU A 31 3.92 -24.75 10.13
C LEU A 31 3.27 -23.41 10.47
N ILE A 32 3.97 -22.52 11.20
CA ILE A 32 3.44 -21.18 11.52
C ILE A 32 3.27 -20.35 10.25
N VAL A 33 4.30 -20.32 9.40
CA VAL A 33 4.28 -19.56 8.15
C VAL A 33 3.20 -20.11 7.23
N GLN A 34 3.12 -21.42 7.04
CA GLN A 34 2.10 -22.06 6.20
C GLN A 34 0.69 -21.73 6.68
N ARG A 35 0.36 -21.99 7.96
CA ARG A 35 -0.97 -21.70 8.51
C ARG A 35 -1.34 -20.23 8.41
N ARG A 36 -0.34 -19.35 8.47
CA ARG A 36 -0.52 -17.91 8.31
C ARG A 36 -0.78 -17.53 6.86
N VAL A 37 0.03 -18.06 5.94
CA VAL A 37 -0.12 -17.86 4.49
C VAL A 37 -1.51 -18.30 4.07
N GLU A 38 -1.94 -19.50 4.45
CA GLU A 38 -3.28 -20.04 4.17
C GLU A 38 -4.37 -19.07 4.62
N ARG A 39 -4.36 -18.65 5.90
CA ARG A 39 -5.37 -17.71 6.41
C ARG A 39 -5.38 -16.35 5.72
N LEU A 40 -4.20 -15.84 5.35
CA LEU A 40 -4.09 -14.57 4.65
C LEU A 40 -4.54 -14.69 3.19
N GLN A 41 -4.28 -15.83 2.56
CA GLN A 41 -4.79 -16.17 1.22
C GLN A 41 -6.31 -16.31 1.23
N ASP A 42 -6.88 -17.03 2.21
CA ASP A 42 -8.34 -17.16 2.37
C ASP A 42 -9.02 -15.79 2.47
N ILE A 43 -8.43 -14.85 3.24
CA ILE A 43 -8.97 -13.49 3.38
C ILE A 43 -8.85 -12.71 2.07
N LEU A 44 -7.76 -12.89 1.33
CA LEU A 44 -7.59 -12.24 0.03
C LEU A 44 -8.56 -12.81 -1.00
N GLU A 45 -8.82 -14.11 -0.98
CA GLU A 45 -9.82 -14.77 -1.83
C GLU A 45 -11.23 -14.29 -1.53
N GLU A 46 -11.61 -14.22 -0.25
CA GLU A 46 -12.89 -13.64 0.17
C GLU A 46 -13.01 -12.16 -0.26
N PHE A 47 -11.91 -11.39 -0.15
CA PHE A 47 -11.86 -10.01 -0.62
C PHE A 47 -12.04 -9.90 -2.15
N MET A 48 -11.45 -10.81 -2.93
CA MET A 48 -11.66 -10.89 -4.38
C MET A 48 -13.12 -11.14 -4.71
N ASP A 49 -13.73 -12.15 -4.08
CA ASP A 49 -15.11 -12.54 -4.36
C ASP A 49 -16.07 -11.37 -4.11
N LEU A 50 -15.88 -10.64 -3.01
CA LEU A 50 -16.67 -9.43 -2.74
C LEU A 50 -16.49 -8.34 -3.80
N SER A 51 -15.28 -8.18 -4.35
CA SER A 51 -15.02 -7.16 -5.37
C SER A 51 -15.83 -7.38 -6.66
N TYR A 52 -16.14 -8.64 -7.01
CA TYR A 52 -16.91 -8.96 -8.22
C TYR A 52 -18.41 -8.67 -8.10
N HIS A 53 -18.93 -8.45 -6.90
CA HIS A 53 -20.35 -8.18 -6.67
C HIS A 53 -20.66 -6.68 -6.83
N GLN A 54 -20.77 -6.23 -8.08
CA GLN A 54 -20.91 -4.81 -8.44
C GLN A 54 -22.23 -4.14 -8.00
N SER A 55 -23.28 -4.91 -7.69
CA SER A 55 -24.63 -4.37 -7.42
C SER A 55 -24.97 -4.17 -5.94
N ILE A 56 -24.12 -4.64 -5.01
CA ILE A 56 -24.38 -4.59 -3.57
C ILE A 56 -23.27 -3.80 -2.90
N ASN A 57 -23.64 -2.87 -2.00
CA ASN A 57 -22.66 -2.18 -1.16
C ASN A 57 -22.02 -3.19 -0.18
N LEU A 58 -20.78 -3.60 -0.50
CA LEU A 58 -19.97 -4.52 0.30
C LEU A 58 -18.72 -3.84 0.88
N THR A 59 -18.59 -2.52 0.68
CA THR A 59 -17.53 -1.68 1.24
C THR A 59 -17.30 -1.96 2.73
N GLY A 60 -18.40 -2.10 3.48
CA GLY A 60 -18.33 -2.38 4.90
C GLY A 60 -17.70 -3.73 5.26
N GLN A 61 -17.97 -4.76 4.44
CA GLN A 61 -17.44 -6.11 4.62
C GLN A 61 -15.97 -6.17 4.18
N MET A 62 -15.64 -5.58 3.01
CA MET A 62 -14.27 -5.48 2.50
C MET A 62 -13.34 -4.80 3.51
N TYR A 63 -13.79 -3.72 4.14
CA TYR A 63 -13.03 -3.07 5.22
C TYR A 63 -12.74 -4.01 6.40
N LYS A 64 -13.74 -4.79 6.83
CA LYS A 64 -13.56 -5.74 7.96
C LYS A 64 -12.57 -6.86 7.61
N LEU A 65 -12.59 -7.35 6.36
CA LEU A 65 -11.63 -8.34 5.87
C LEU A 65 -10.21 -7.80 5.87
N LEU A 66 -10.02 -6.57 5.38
CA LEU A 66 -8.71 -5.92 5.41
C LEU A 66 -8.20 -5.68 6.84
N GLN A 67 -9.10 -5.31 7.76
CA GLN A 67 -8.74 -5.20 9.17
C GLN A 67 -8.34 -6.56 9.76
N LYS A 68 -9.07 -7.63 9.42
CA LYS A 68 -8.74 -9.01 9.79
C LYS A 68 -7.39 -9.43 9.20
N TYR A 69 -7.10 -9.06 7.95
CA TYR A 69 -5.82 -9.28 7.28
C TYR A 69 -4.67 -8.62 8.06
N GLN A 70 -4.80 -7.32 8.39
CA GLN A 70 -3.80 -6.57 9.13
C GLN A 70 -3.50 -7.20 10.49
N MET A 71 -4.55 -7.63 11.21
CA MET A 71 -4.40 -8.29 12.52
C MET A 71 -3.66 -9.62 12.44
N GLN A 72 -3.84 -10.38 11.35
CA GLN A 72 -3.13 -11.64 11.14
C GLN A 72 -1.72 -11.44 10.54
N TYR A 73 -1.51 -10.35 9.80
CA TYR A 73 -0.22 -9.98 9.22
C TYR A 73 0.77 -9.41 10.24
N MET A 74 0.30 -8.80 11.34
CA MET A 74 1.19 -8.30 12.39
C MET A 74 0.91 -8.98 13.72
N LEU A 75 1.82 -9.86 14.14
CA LEU A 75 1.78 -10.45 15.49
C LEU A 75 1.82 -9.33 16.54
N PRO A 76 1.18 -9.52 17.71
CA PRO A 76 1.35 -8.60 18.82
C PRO A 76 2.82 -8.61 19.26
N ASP A 77 3.37 -7.45 19.63
CA ASP A 77 4.80 -7.33 19.95
C ASP A 77 5.21 -8.18 21.16
N LYS A 78 4.36 -8.23 22.20
CA LYS A 78 4.64 -8.98 23.44
C LYS A 78 4.88 -10.49 23.22
N PRO A 79 3.99 -11.26 22.57
CA PRO A 79 4.22 -12.69 22.32
C PRO A 79 5.41 -12.94 21.38
N SER A 80 5.62 -12.07 20.37
CA SER A 80 6.79 -12.16 19.49
C SER A 80 8.10 -12.02 20.28
N GLN A 81 8.17 -11.02 21.16
CA GLN A 81 9.33 -10.81 22.04
C GLN A 81 9.53 -11.96 23.02
N MET A 82 8.46 -12.52 23.60
CA MET A 82 8.54 -13.69 24.47
C MET A 82 9.12 -14.92 23.75
N ILE A 83 8.69 -15.18 22.51
CA ILE A 83 9.22 -16.28 21.70
C ILE A 83 10.71 -16.08 21.40
N LEU A 84 11.10 -14.87 20.99
CA LEU A 84 12.51 -14.54 20.75
C LEU A 84 13.36 -14.67 22.01
N TYR A 85 12.85 -14.23 23.16
CA TYR A 85 13.52 -14.37 24.44
C TYR A 85 13.72 -15.85 24.82
N TYR A 86 12.72 -16.70 24.60
CA TYR A 86 12.84 -18.14 24.82
C TYR A 86 13.88 -18.79 23.90
N ILE A 87 13.93 -18.38 22.63
CA ILE A 87 14.96 -18.84 21.67
C ILE A 87 16.35 -18.38 22.13
N ASP A 88 16.49 -17.14 22.58
CA ASP A 88 17.77 -16.59 23.07
C ASP A 88 18.25 -17.34 24.31
N LEU A 89 17.35 -17.65 25.24
CA LEU A 89 17.66 -18.38 26.47
C LEU A 89 18.07 -19.84 26.16
N THR A 90 17.34 -20.53 25.28
CA THR A 90 17.68 -21.90 24.87
C THR A 90 19.00 -21.95 24.11
N THR A 91 19.26 -20.98 23.22
CA THR A 91 20.53 -20.84 22.51
C THR A 91 21.69 -20.63 23.49
N LEU A 92 21.51 -19.76 24.48
CA LEU A 92 22.52 -19.51 25.52
C LEU A 92 22.81 -20.78 26.33
N PHE A 93 21.77 -21.53 26.71
CA PHE A 93 21.92 -22.78 27.45
C PHE A 93 22.70 -23.85 26.67
N VAL A 94 22.42 -23.99 25.37
CA VAL A 94 23.15 -24.92 24.48
C VAL A 94 24.62 -24.52 24.36
N ILE A 95 24.90 -23.23 24.14
CA ILE A 95 26.28 -22.72 24.06
C ILE A 95 27.02 -22.98 25.38
N ALA A 96 26.40 -22.68 26.52
CA ALA A 96 26.99 -22.91 27.84
C ALA A 96 27.29 -24.41 28.06
N SER A 97 26.37 -25.29 27.68
CA SER A 97 26.54 -26.75 27.80
C SER A 97 27.71 -27.26 26.96
N TRP A 98 27.84 -26.79 25.72
CA TRP A 98 28.99 -27.14 24.87
C TRP A 98 30.31 -26.60 25.41
N LEU A 99 30.30 -25.39 25.97
CA LEU A 99 31.48 -24.78 26.58
C LEU A 99 31.95 -25.58 27.80
N VAL A 100 31.02 -26.00 28.67
CA VAL A 100 31.32 -26.87 29.83
C VAL A 100 31.87 -28.22 29.38
N LEU A 101 31.28 -28.85 28.35
CA LEU A 101 31.79 -30.12 27.80
C LEU A 101 33.23 -29.98 27.29
N ILE A 102 33.53 -28.91 26.54
CA ILE A 102 34.88 -28.65 26.05
C ILE A 102 35.86 -28.43 27.20
N LEU A 103 35.49 -27.65 28.21
CA LEU A 103 36.32 -27.38 29.39
C LEU A 103 36.60 -28.65 30.20
N MET A 104 35.59 -29.50 30.42
CA MET A 104 35.77 -30.77 31.14
C MET A 104 36.69 -31.75 30.40
N THR A 105 36.72 -31.68 29.08
CA THR A 105 37.54 -32.58 28.25
C THR A 105 38.98 -32.06 28.08
N PHE A 106 39.21 -30.76 28.31
CA PHE A 106 40.52 -30.16 28.15
C PHE A 106 41.40 -30.31 29.40
N SER A 107 42.49 -31.07 29.28
CA SER A 107 43.58 -31.05 30.25
C SER A 107 44.58 -29.94 29.88
N PRO A 108 44.93 -29.01 30.79
CA PRO A 108 45.99 -28.04 30.54
C PRO A 108 47.35 -28.74 30.32
N PRO A 109 48.31 -28.15 29.57
CA PRO A 109 48.36 -26.77 29.05
C PRO A 109 47.75 -26.58 27.65
N TRP A 110 47.33 -25.34 27.36
CA TRP A 110 46.68 -24.95 26.11
C TRP A 110 47.72 -24.64 25.04
N GLY A 111 47.73 -25.41 23.95
CA GLY A 111 48.64 -25.19 22.81
C GLY A 111 47.91 -24.58 21.62
N VAL A 112 48.65 -24.17 20.58
CA VAL A 112 48.04 -23.59 19.35
C VAL A 112 47.13 -24.61 18.65
N ASN A 113 47.48 -25.90 18.70
CA ASN A 113 46.64 -26.99 18.18
C ASN A 113 45.28 -27.10 18.90
N SER A 114 45.13 -26.51 20.10
CA SER A 114 43.87 -26.47 20.83
C SER A 114 42.80 -25.63 20.15
N LEU A 115 43.18 -24.67 19.29
CA LEU A 115 42.26 -23.85 18.50
C LEU A 115 41.41 -24.66 17.51
N LEU A 116 41.99 -25.72 16.92
CA LEU A 116 41.26 -26.59 15.99
C LEU A 116 40.06 -27.28 16.67
N TYR A 117 40.16 -27.57 17.97
CA TYR A 117 39.10 -28.21 18.72
C TYR A 117 37.94 -27.27 19.09
N ILE A 118 38.15 -25.95 18.97
CA ILE A 118 37.10 -24.92 19.19
C ILE A 118 36.31 -24.66 17.90
N LEU A 119 36.85 -25.05 16.74
CA LEU A 119 36.26 -24.78 15.43
C LEU A 119 34.80 -25.28 15.28
N PRO A 120 34.42 -26.48 15.77
CA PRO A 120 33.01 -26.92 15.78
C PRO A 120 32.09 -26.00 16.59
N LEU A 121 32.58 -25.43 17.69
CA LEU A 121 31.82 -24.46 18.51
C LEU A 121 31.57 -23.17 17.73
N ILE A 122 32.59 -22.66 17.03
CA ILE A 122 32.48 -21.46 16.18
C ILE A 122 31.44 -21.71 15.08
N TRP A 123 31.47 -22.89 14.45
CA TRP A 123 30.51 -23.24 13.40
C TRP A 123 29.09 -23.40 13.93
N GLY A 124 28.93 -24.01 15.10
CA GLY A 124 27.66 -24.07 15.82
C GLY A 124 27.10 -22.69 16.16
N LEU A 125 27.95 -21.77 16.62
CA LEU A 125 27.57 -20.38 16.90
C LEU A 125 27.09 -19.65 15.64
N ILE A 126 27.81 -19.77 14.53
CA ILE A 126 27.42 -19.15 13.26
C ILE A 126 26.06 -19.70 12.80
N LEU A 127 25.85 -21.01 12.85
CA LEU A 127 24.56 -21.63 12.52
C LEU A 127 23.43 -21.13 13.43
N LEU A 128 23.64 -21.06 14.74
CA LEU A 128 22.66 -20.55 15.70
C LEU A 128 22.32 -19.08 15.46
N THR A 129 23.30 -18.24 15.08
CA THR A 129 23.04 -16.82 14.77
C THR A 129 22.25 -16.63 13.48
N LEU A 130 22.59 -17.33 12.40
CA LEU A 130 21.82 -17.33 11.14
C LEU A 130 20.38 -17.81 11.40
N PHE A 131 20.25 -18.85 12.20
CA PHE A 131 18.97 -19.40 12.61
C PHE A 131 18.11 -18.42 13.41
N ARG A 132 18.69 -17.73 14.40
CA ARG A 132 18.00 -16.66 15.14
C ARG A 132 17.48 -15.57 14.22
N GLN A 133 18.27 -15.17 13.22
CA GLN A 133 17.84 -14.19 12.23
C GLN A 133 16.65 -14.70 11.41
N LEU A 134 16.71 -15.95 10.94
CA LEU A 134 15.64 -16.57 10.16
C LEU A 134 14.32 -16.64 10.94
N LEU A 135 14.39 -17.03 12.23
CA LEU A 135 13.24 -17.01 13.14
C LEU A 135 12.65 -15.62 13.34
N LYS A 136 13.51 -14.63 13.58
CA LYS A 136 13.09 -13.24 13.72
C LYS A 136 12.32 -12.77 12.48
N TYR A 137 12.79 -13.14 11.28
CA TYR A 137 12.12 -12.80 10.04
C TYR A 137 10.82 -13.57 9.81
N ALA A 138 10.74 -14.84 10.19
CA ALA A 138 9.51 -15.62 10.06
C ALA A 138 8.40 -15.11 10.99
N ILE A 139 8.76 -14.69 12.21
CA ILE A 139 7.84 -14.14 13.20
C ILE A 139 7.40 -12.73 12.77
N ASN A 140 8.33 -11.88 12.32
CA ASN A 140 8.03 -10.52 11.87
C ASN A 140 8.43 -10.27 10.41
N PRO A 141 7.52 -10.54 9.45
CA PRO A 141 7.81 -10.43 8.01
C PRO A 141 7.90 -8.99 7.50
N VAL A 142 7.56 -7.98 8.33
CA VAL A 142 7.40 -6.58 7.90
C VAL A 142 8.66 -6.03 7.19
N LYS A 143 9.85 -6.54 7.53
CA LYS A 143 11.13 -6.08 6.93
C LYS A 143 11.81 -7.10 6.00
N ASN A 144 11.25 -8.29 5.81
CA ASN A 144 11.90 -9.32 4.98
C ASN A 144 11.34 -9.31 3.54
N GLN A 145 12.17 -8.90 2.58
CA GLN A 145 11.81 -8.86 1.16
C GLN A 145 11.32 -10.23 0.64
N LEU A 146 11.90 -11.35 1.09
CA LEU A 146 11.52 -12.68 0.62
C LEU A 146 10.10 -13.07 1.03
N LEU A 147 9.67 -12.67 2.24
CA LEU A 147 8.32 -12.95 2.72
C LEU A 147 7.31 -11.93 2.19
N GLN A 148 7.73 -10.70 1.89
CA GLN A 148 6.88 -9.69 1.27
C GLN A 148 6.41 -10.07 -0.14
N THR A 149 7.17 -10.90 -0.86
CA THR A 149 6.77 -11.42 -2.17
C THR A 149 5.67 -12.47 -2.08
N ILE A 150 5.63 -13.23 -0.99
CA ILE A 150 4.65 -14.30 -0.75
C ILE A 150 3.41 -13.75 -0.04
N ILE A 151 3.61 -12.79 0.87
CA ILE A 151 2.56 -12.19 1.69
C ILE A 151 2.70 -10.67 1.61
N PRO A 152 1.80 -9.98 0.89
CA PRO A 152 1.91 -8.55 0.74
C PRO A 152 1.70 -7.82 2.08
N PRO A 153 2.49 -6.76 2.34
CA PRO A 153 2.22 -5.90 3.48
C PRO A 153 0.84 -5.24 3.36
N PRO A 154 0.14 -4.98 4.47
CA PRO A 154 -1.21 -4.40 4.46
C PRO A 154 -1.30 -3.07 3.72
N THR A 155 -0.22 -2.27 3.71
CA THR A 155 -0.15 -1.01 2.96
C THR A 155 -0.29 -1.21 1.45
N LYS A 156 0.18 -2.33 0.90
CA LYS A 156 0.05 -2.63 -0.53
C LYS A 156 -1.38 -3.01 -0.93
N LEU A 157 -2.23 -3.46 0.01
CA LEU A 157 -3.63 -3.79 -0.27
C LEU A 157 -4.52 -2.58 -0.57
N ARG A 158 -3.95 -1.38 -0.50
CA ARG A 158 -4.60 -0.12 -0.86
C ARG A 158 -4.24 0.36 -2.27
N SER A 159 -3.10 -0.08 -2.79
CA SER A 159 -2.69 0.22 -4.16
C SER A 159 -3.55 -0.60 -5.11
N ILE A 160 -4.30 0.10 -5.97
CA ILE A 160 -5.15 -0.56 -6.97
C ILE A 160 -4.28 -1.28 -8.00
N SER A 161 -3.17 -0.65 -8.37
CA SER A 161 -2.15 -1.23 -9.22
C SER A 161 -1.61 -2.55 -8.66
N PHE A 162 -1.31 -2.57 -7.36
CA PHE A 162 -0.87 -3.78 -6.68
C PHE A 162 -1.94 -4.87 -6.69
N ILE A 163 -3.18 -4.55 -6.30
CA ILE A 163 -4.27 -5.53 -6.28
C ILE A 163 -4.53 -6.09 -7.68
N SER A 164 -4.56 -5.25 -8.71
CA SER A 164 -4.73 -5.70 -10.10
C SER A 164 -3.61 -6.65 -10.51
N SER A 165 -2.35 -6.27 -10.29
CA SER A 165 -1.20 -7.10 -10.71
C SER A 165 -1.03 -8.40 -9.91
N TYR A 166 -1.28 -8.36 -8.60
CA TYR A 166 -0.99 -9.46 -7.70
C TYR A 166 -2.15 -10.45 -7.60
N ILE A 167 -3.38 -9.95 -7.69
CA ILE A 167 -4.61 -10.72 -7.44
C ILE A 167 -5.40 -10.91 -8.75
N ASN A 168 -5.00 -10.26 -9.84
CA ASN A 168 -5.66 -10.34 -11.15
C ASN A 168 -7.15 -9.95 -11.10
N VAL A 169 -7.47 -9.00 -10.23
CA VAL A 169 -8.82 -8.45 -10.09
C VAL A 169 -8.96 -7.24 -11.01
N SER A 170 -10.10 -7.14 -11.69
CA SER A 170 -10.35 -5.98 -12.54
C SER A 170 -10.41 -4.69 -11.71
N ILE A 171 -9.65 -3.69 -12.14
CA ILE A 171 -9.61 -2.35 -11.50
C ILE A 171 -11.00 -1.71 -11.47
N LEU A 172 -11.79 -1.97 -12.51
CA LEU A 172 -13.18 -1.53 -12.61
C LEU A 172 -14.01 -2.01 -11.41
N SER A 173 -13.95 -3.31 -11.08
CA SER A 173 -14.66 -3.87 -9.93
C SER A 173 -14.23 -3.25 -8.59
N ILE A 174 -12.92 -3.00 -8.42
CA ILE A 174 -12.38 -2.39 -7.20
C ILE A 174 -12.89 -0.95 -7.04
N LEU A 175 -12.88 -0.16 -8.13
CA LEU A 175 -13.34 1.22 -8.10
C LEU A 175 -14.85 1.37 -7.91
N TYR A 176 -15.64 0.40 -8.38
CA TYR A 176 -17.06 0.34 -8.04
C TYR A 176 -17.26 0.23 -6.52
N GLN A 177 -16.48 -0.63 -5.85
CA GLN A 177 -16.54 -0.77 -4.38
C GLN A 177 -15.93 0.42 -3.63
N ALA A 178 -15.07 1.21 -4.29
CA ALA A 178 -14.50 2.44 -3.73
C ALA A 178 -15.54 3.56 -3.59
N ARG A 179 -16.65 3.48 -4.34
CA ARG A 179 -17.76 4.45 -4.39
C ARG A 179 -17.24 5.89 -4.43
N LEU A 180 -16.61 6.20 -5.56
CA LEU A 180 -16.09 7.54 -5.84
C LEU A 180 -17.25 8.53 -5.92
N ALA A 181 -17.16 9.66 -5.22
CA ALA A 181 -18.11 10.76 -5.35
C ALA A 181 -17.37 12.09 -5.41
N LEU A 182 -17.59 12.86 -6.47
CA LEU A 182 -16.98 14.17 -6.65
C LEU A 182 -17.88 15.26 -6.08
N VAL A 183 -17.36 16.10 -5.19
CA VAL A 183 -18.14 17.15 -4.51
C VAL A 183 -17.41 18.47 -4.61
N ILE A 184 -18.15 19.56 -4.91
CA ILE A 184 -17.60 20.93 -4.91
C ILE A 184 -18.23 21.69 -3.75
N ARG A 185 -17.41 22.13 -2.79
CA ARG A 185 -17.86 22.90 -1.62
C ARG A 185 -17.67 24.39 -1.90
N LEU A 186 -18.75 25.17 -1.90
CA LEU A 186 -18.71 26.60 -2.17
C LEU A 186 -18.50 27.40 -0.88
N ASN A 187 -17.55 28.34 -0.89
CA ASN A 187 -17.35 29.28 0.19
C ASN A 187 -18.15 30.56 -0.07
N VAL A 188 -19.46 30.50 0.23
CA VAL A 188 -20.41 31.60 0.01
C VAL A 188 -20.06 32.87 0.80
N ASN A 189 -19.31 32.74 1.89
CA ASN A 189 -18.92 33.89 2.73
C ASN A 189 -17.77 34.71 2.10
N ALA A 190 -17.06 34.14 1.12
CA ALA A 190 -15.93 34.78 0.44
C ALA A 190 -16.35 35.46 -0.87
N TYR A 191 -17.57 35.99 -0.92
CA TYR A 191 -18.16 36.62 -2.11
C TYR A 191 -17.23 37.72 -2.64
N TYR A 192 -16.51 37.41 -3.73
CA TYR A 192 -15.56 38.33 -4.33
C TYR A 192 -16.37 39.29 -5.21
N GLN A 193 -16.66 40.48 -4.65
CA GLN A 193 -17.11 41.67 -5.41
C GLN A 193 -18.11 41.38 -6.54
N GLY A 194 -19.16 40.59 -6.25
CA GLY A 194 -20.31 40.42 -7.13
C GLY A 194 -20.11 39.64 -8.43
N LYS A 195 -19.03 38.85 -8.60
CA LYS A 195 -18.78 38.16 -9.89
C LYS A 195 -18.57 36.65 -9.82
N SER A 196 -18.03 36.08 -8.74
CA SER A 196 -17.87 34.62 -8.64
C SER A 196 -17.67 34.14 -7.19
N ILE A 197 -18.03 32.88 -6.92
CA ILE A 197 -17.90 32.21 -5.62
C ILE A 197 -16.73 31.23 -5.69
N PRO A 198 -15.73 31.32 -4.80
CA PRO A 198 -14.67 30.34 -4.71
C PRO A 198 -15.20 29.02 -4.12
N GLY A 199 -14.77 27.90 -4.69
CA GLY A 199 -15.13 26.55 -4.29
C GLY A 199 -13.91 25.62 -4.21
N GLU A 200 -14.05 24.57 -3.42
CA GLU A 200 -13.06 23.51 -3.26
C GLU A 200 -13.60 22.22 -3.88
N VAL A 201 -12.85 21.62 -4.80
CA VAL A 201 -13.18 20.35 -5.43
C VAL A 201 -12.60 19.22 -4.59
N VAL A 202 -13.45 18.30 -4.15
CA VAL A 202 -13.10 17.20 -3.25
C VAL A 202 -13.61 15.89 -3.83
N LEU A 203 -12.70 14.93 -4.02
CA LEU A 203 -13.05 13.54 -4.31
C LEU A 203 -13.26 12.79 -3.00
N LYS A 204 -14.47 12.30 -2.78
CA LYS A 204 -14.81 11.40 -1.68
C LYS A 204 -14.63 9.96 -2.13
N GLN A 205 -14.02 9.15 -1.27
CA GLN A 205 -13.92 7.70 -1.45
C GLN A 205 -14.48 7.01 -0.21
N GLU A 206 -15.37 6.04 -0.38
CA GLU A 206 -15.87 5.22 0.73
C GLU A 206 -14.80 4.22 1.19
N LEU A 207 -14.02 3.64 0.27
CA LEU A 207 -12.77 2.92 0.55
C LEU A 207 -11.59 3.68 -0.03
N SER A 208 -10.57 3.93 0.79
CA SER A 208 -9.40 4.70 0.43
C SER A 208 -8.41 3.93 -0.46
N PHE A 209 -8.67 3.86 -1.76
CA PHE A 209 -7.77 3.24 -2.72
C PHE A 209 -6.84 4.29 -3.37
N ASP A 210 -5.62 3.88 -3.74
CA ASP A 210 -4.59 4.78 -4.28
C ASP A 210 -3.69 4.13 -5.35
N ASP A 211 -2.57 4.79 -5.64
CA ASP A 211 -1.53 4.37 -6.61
C ASP A 211 -2.08 4.34 -8.04
N PHE A 212 -2.60 5.50 -8.46
CA PHE A 212 -3.01 5.76 -9.82
C PHE A 212 -2.81 7.24 -10.18
N PHE A 213 -2.57 7.50 -11.47
CA PHE A 213 -2.68 8.85 -12.01
C PHE A 213 -4.14 9.15 -12.33
N TYR A 214 -4.51 10.42 -12.18
CA TYR A 214 -5.83 10.88 -12.59
C TYR A 214 -5.74 12.12 -13.47
N TYR A 215 -6.73 12.26 -14.35
CA TYR A 215 -7.05 13.49 -15.07
C TYR A 215 -8.51 13.79 -14.79
N LEU A 216 -8.81 14.97 -14.25
CA LEU A 216 -10.15 15.45 -13.97
C LEU A 216 -10.43 16.66 -14.86
N GLN A 217 -11.59 16.69 -15.49
CA GLN A 217 -12.09 17.82 -16.23
C GLN A 217 -13.52 18.13 -15.76
N ILE A 218 -13.73 19.35 -15.28
CA ILE A 218 -15.07 19.86 -14.92
C ILE A 218 -15.47 20.88 -15.98
N THR A 219 -16.67 20.72 -16.54
CA THR A 219 -17.21 21.55 -17.61
C THR A 219 -18.58 22.12 -17.28
N HIS A 220 -18.83 23.34 -17.75
CA HIS A 220 -20.13 23.97 -17.81
C HIS A 220 -20.44 24.27 -19.29
N ASP A 221 -21.56 23.78 -19.83
CA ASP A 221 -21.90 23.96 -21.25
C ASP A 221 -20.74 23.64 -22.22
N LYS A 222 -20.02 22.53 -21.98
CA LYS A 222 -18.83 22.08 -22.72
C LYS A 222 -17.58 22.96 -22.58
N THR A 223 -17.64 24.06 -21.81
CA THR A 223 -16.47 24.89 -21.51
C THR A 223 -15.76 24.37 -20.25
N PRO A 224 -14.43 24.15 -20.28
CA PRO A 224 -13.70 23.64 -19.13
C PRO A 224 -13.52 24.72 -18.08
N VAL A 225 -13.96 24.44 -16.86
CA VAL A 225 -13.89 25.35 -15.70
C VAL A 225 -12.71 24.99 -14.79
N LEU A 226 -12.44 23.69 -14.66
CA LEU A 226 -11.31 23.16 -13.91
C LEU A 226 -10.73 21.95 -14.60
N LEU A 227 -9.40 21.90 -14.64
CA LEU A 227 -8.62 20.71 -15.00
C LEU A 227 -7.77 20.32 -13.79
N GLY A 228 -7.92 19.10 -13.30
CA GLY A 228 -7.08 18.53 -12.24
C GLY A 228 -6.26 17.39 -12.81
N TYR A 229 -5.02 17.22 -12.37
CA TYR A 229 -4.21 16.08 -12.76
C TYR A 229 -3.12 15.77 -11.74
N GLY A 230 -2.55 14.57 -11.83
CA GLY A 230 -1.40 14.18 -11.02
C GLY A 230 -1.55 12.76 -10.48
N GLU A 231 -0.79 12.47 -9.43
CA GLU A 231 -0.77 11.17 -8.78
C GLU A 231 -1.62 11.20 -7.50
N LEU A 232 -2.42 10.14 -7.31
CA LEU A 232 -3.18 9.92 -6.09
C LEU A 232 -2.47 8.87 -5.24
N GLU A 233 -1.65 9.35 -4.30
CA GLU A 233 -1.11 8.57 -3.20
C GLU A 233 -1.57 9.22 -1.89
N ILE A 234 -2.22 8.45 -1.02
CA ILE A 234 -2.62 8.88 0.32
C ILE A 234 -1.59 8.31 1.30
N CYS A 235 -1.18 9.08 2.29
CA CYS A 235 -0.33 8.58 3.37
C CYS A 235 -1.14 8.61 4.65
N PHE A 236 -1.44 7.44 5.21
CA PHE A 236 -2.02 7.37 6.54
C PHE A 236 -0.92 7.30 7.59
N PRO A 237 -1.01 8.12 8.66
CA PRO A 237 -0.15 7.89 9.81
C PRO A 237 -0.43 6.52 10.40
N ASP A 238 0.60 5.93 11.02
CA ASP A 238 0.43 4.70 11.78
C ASP A 238 -0.59 4.91 12.91
N ASP A 239 -1.31 3.84 13.25
CA ASP A 239 -2.27 3.84 14.35
C ASP A 239 -1.56 4.29 15.65
N PRO A 240 -2.05 5.35 16.33
CA PRO A 240 -1.39 5.92 17.50
C PRO A 240 -1.30 4.94 18.68
N LEU A 241 -2.19 3.95 18.77
CA LEU A 241 -2.20 2.96 19.85
C LEU A 241 -1.27 1.78 19.55
N THR A 242 -1.26 1.30 18.30
CA THR A 242 -0.57 0.06 17.93
C THR A 242 0.75 0.30 17.20
N GLY A 243 1.00 1.51 16.70
CA GLY A 243 2.15 1.85 15.85
C GLY A 243 2.14 1.12 14.51
N LYS A 244 0.99 0.53 14.11
CA LYS A 244 0.86 -0.27 12.90
C LYS A 244 0.33 0.58 11.74
N PRO A 245 0.79 0.36 10.51
CA PRO A 245 0.28 1.05 9.34
C PRO A 245 -1.19 0.70 9.10
N VAL A 246 -2.01 1.72 8.86
CA VAL A 246 -3.43 1.57 8.56
C VAL A 246 -3.59 1.25 7.08
N PRO A 247 -4.18 0.10 6.70
CA PRO A 247 -4.25 -0.33 5.30
C PRO A 247 -5.25 0.50 4.51
N ILE A 248 -6.51 0.55 4.93
CA ILE A 248 -7.60 1.29 4.28
C ILE A 248 -8.41 2.01 5.36
N GLN A 249 -8.87 3.23 5.06
CA GLN A 249 -9.81 4.00 5.86
C GLN A 249 -11.12 4.20 5.13
N ARG A 250 -12.19 4.41 5.90
CA ARG A 250 -13.51 4.72 5.35
C ARG A 250 -13.69 6.21 5.18
N ASN A 251 -14.43 6.62 4.15
CA ASN A 251 -14.92 7.99 3.94
C ASN A 251 -13.80 9.04 3.91
N VAL A 252 -12.86 8.88 2.97
CA VAL A 252 -11.74 9.80 2.79
C VAL A 252 -12.13 10.94 1.87
N ASN A 253 -11.79 12.17 2.26
CA ASN A 253 -11.96 13.37 1.45
C ASN A 253 -10.61 13.79 0.87
N ILE A 254 -10.51 13.84 -0.46
CA ILE A 254 -9.26 14.11 -1.18
C ILE A 254 -9.43 15.44 -1.94
N PRO A 255 -8.78 16.54 -1.51
CA PRO A 255 -8.87 17.80 -2.24
C PRO A 255 -8.15 17.66 -3.59
N LEU A 256 -8.85 18.00 -4.68
CA LEU A 256 -8.34 17.92 -6.05
C LEU A 256 -8.03 19.30 -6.64
N GLY A 257 -8.56 20.38 -6.06
CA GLY A 257 -8.26 21.73 -6.52
C GLY A 257 -9.25 22.76 -6.01
N LYS A 258 -9.06 23.99 -6.47
CA LYS A 258 -9.97 25.12 -6.20
C LYS A 258 -10.53 25.63 -7.52
N VAL A 259 -11.80 25.99 -7.50
CA VAL A 259 -12.55 26.48 -8.67
C VAL A 259 -13.27 27.77 -8.31
N THR A 260 -13.53 28.61 -9.29
CA THR A 260 -14.31 29.84 -9.12
C THR A 260 -15.53 29.75 -10.02
N LEU A 261 -16.72 29.74 -9.42
CA LEU A 261 -17.99 29.46 -10.11
C LEU A 261 -18.94 30.65 -10.06
N ASP A 262 -19.72 30.84 -11.12
CA ASP A 262 -20.82 31.80 -11.13
C ASP A 262 -21.98 31.28 -10.25
N PRO A 263 -22.55 32.10 -9.35
CA PRO A 263 -23.74 31.74 -8.59
C PRO A 263 -24.94 31.30 -9.43
N ALA A 264 -25.03 31.64 -10.71
CA ALA A 264 -26.14 31.24 -11.60
C ALA A 264 -26.01 29.81 -12.13
N ILE A 265 -24.85 29.16 -11.96
CA ILE A 265 -24.66 27.78 -12.40
C ILE A 265 -25.37 26.85 -11.42
N ASP A 266 -26.21 25.98 -11.97
CA ASP A 266 -26.95 24.96 -11.21
C ASP A 266 -26.51 23.53 -11.53
N THR A 267 -25.86 23.30 -12.68
CA THR A 267 -25.37 21.99 -13.11
C THR A 267 -23.94 22.06 -13.62
N LEU A 268 -23.17 21.00 -13.37
CA LEU A 268 -21.81 20.83 -13.88
C LEU A 268 -21.60 19.38 -14.30
N ASP A 269 -20.94 19.18 -15.44
CA ASP A 269 -20.49 17.86 -15.86
C ASP A 269 -19.03 17.70 -15.46
N ALA A 270 -18.68 16.57 -14.85
CA ALA A 270 -17.31 16.24 -14.55
C ALA A 270 -16.93 14.87 -15.08
N GLU A 271 -15.73 14.81 -15.65
CA GLU A 271 -15.16 13.60 -16.20
C GLU A 271 -13.79 13.36 -15.58
N MET A 272 -13.59 12.16 -15.03
CA MET A 272 -12.32 11.74 -14.45
C MET A 272 -11.80 10.50 -15.17
N LEU A 273 -10.60 10.58 -15.71
CA LEU A 273 -9.83 9.44 -16.21
C LEU A 273 -8.87 8.96 -15.12
N ILE A 274 -8.88 7.66 -14.86
CA ILE A 274 -7.99 6.98 -13.92
C ILE A 274 -7.04 6.08 -14.71
N PHE A 275 -5.75 6.28 -14.51
CA PHE A 275 -4.67 5.53 -15.14
C PHE A 275 -3.92 4.75 -14.05
N ALA A 276 -4.23 3.48 -13.92
CA ALA A 276 -3.61 2.59 -12.95
C ALA A 276 -2.46 1.78 -13.58
N ARG A 277 -1.42 1.48 -12.81
CA ARG A 277 -0.28 0.72 -13.34
C ARG A 277 -0.72 -0.70 -13.67
N GLY A 278 -0.32 -1.19 -14.84
CA GLY A 278 -0.64 -2.54 -15.32
C GLY A 278 -1.81 -2.62 -16.30
N GLU A 279 -2.64 -1.58 -16.40
CA GLU A 279 -3.71 -1.51 -17.40
C GLU A 279 -3.25 -0.87 -18.70
N LYS A 280 -3.92 -1.24 -19.80
CA LYS A 280 -3.67 -0.66 -21.13
C LYS A 280 -4.54 0.57 -21.41
N HIS A 281 -5.74 0.60 -20.83
CA HIS A 281 -6.77 1.61 -21.09
C HIS A 281 -7.23 2.25 -19.79
N PRO A 282 -7.44 3.58 -19.75
CA PRO A 282 -7.89 4.24 -18.54
C PRO A 282 -9.35 3.91 -18.24
N LEU A 283 -9.73 4.07 -16.97
CA LEU A 283 -11.12 4.05 -16.56
C LEU A 283 -11.68 5.46 -16.58
N LYS A 284 -12.82 5.64 -17.23
CA LYS A 284 -13.56 6.89 -17.33
C LYS A 284 -14.71 6.87 -16.33
N CYS A 285 -14.70 7.82 -15.41
CA CYS A 285 -15.76 8.08 -14.44
C CYS A 285 -16.48 9.36 -14.84
N LEU A 286 -17.80 9.28 -15.01
CA LEU A 286 -18.65 10.41 -15.33
C LEU A 286 -19.49 10.80 -14.11
N PHE A 287 -19.49 12.08 -13.78
CA PHE A 287 -20.28 12.68 -12.70
C PHE A 287 -21.16 13.78 -13.28
N GLN A 288 -22.45 13.73 -13.01
CA GLN A 288 -23.36 14.85 -13.21
C GLN A 288 -23.58 15.50 -11.86
N LEU A 289 -23.17 16.74 -11.71
CA LEU A 289 -23.18 17.45 -10.44
C LEU A 289 -24.31 18.47 -10.43
N HIS A 290 -25.17 18.40 -9.43
CA HIS A 290 -26.26 19.34 -9.20
C HIS A 290 -25.97 20.19 -7.99
N LYS A 291 -26.39 21.46 -8.05
CA LYS A 291 -26.21 22.40 -6.96
C LYS A 291 -27.29 22.24 -5.90
N GLU A 292 -26.86 21.88 -4.70
CA GLU A 292 -27.68 21.82 -3.50
C GLU A 292 -27.16 22.82 -2.45
N GLY A 293 -27.76 24.01 -2.45
CA GLY A 293 -27.40 25.08 -1.52
C GLY A 293 -25.97 25.58 -1.73
N LYS A 294 -25.04 25.13 -0.86
CA LYS A 294 -23.62 25.54 -0.88
C LYS A 294 -22.68 24.48 -1.47
N VAL A 295 -23.22 23.42 -2.06
CA VAL A 295 -22.45 22.28 -2.51
C VAL A 295 -22.94 21.84 -3.88
N PHE A 296 -22.02 21.43 -4.76
CA PHE A 296 -22.37 20.60 -5.90
C PHE A 296 -22.08 19.14 -5.56
N CYS A 297 -23.05 18.26 -5.74
CA CYS A 297 -22.94 16.84 -5.48
C CYS A 297 -23.59 16.03 -6.61
N PRO A 298 -23.18 14.77 -6.79
CA PRO A 298 -23.80 13.89 -7.76
C PRO A 298 -25.11 13.32 -7.19
N ASP A 299 -26.14 13.25 -8.02
CA ASP A 299 -27.43 12.65 -7.66
C ASP A 299 -27.34 11.12 -7.61
N ASP A 300 -26.55 10.55 -8.52
CA ASP A 300 -26.36 9.11 -8.70
C ASP A 300 -24.89 8.69 -8.54
N GLU A 301 -24.67 7.38 -8.42
CA GLU A 301 -23.32 6.82 -8.49
C GLU A 301 -22.66 7.11 -9.85
N PRO A 302 -21.34 7.35 -9.90
CA PRO A 302 -20.69 7.66 -11.16
C PRO A 302 -20.77 6.49 -12.14
N VAL A 303 -20.92 6.83 -13.41
CA VAL A 303 -20.83 5.84 -14.49
C VAL A 303 -19.35 5.57 -14.76
N ILE A 304 -18.87 4.39 -14.33
CA ILE A 304 -17.48 3.93 -14.52
C ILE A 304 -17.41 3.01 -15.73
N ARG A 305 -16.53 3.31 -16.70
CA ARG A 305 -16.33 2.48 -17.90
C ARG A 305 -14.88 2.43 -18.32
N LEU A 306 -14.47 1.34 -18.95
CA LEU A 306 -13.18 1.27 -19.63
C LEU A 306 -13.22 2.15 -20.89
N TYR A 307 -12.22 3.01 -21.07
CA TYR A 307 -12.13 3.89 -22.23
C TYR A 307 -11.03 3.42 -23.19
N SER A 308 -11.40 2.56 -24.15
CA SER A 308 -10.48 1.98 -25.14
C SER A 308 -9.92 2.98 -26.16
N GLY A 309 -10.48 4.19 -26.23
CA GLY A 309 -9.99 5.24 -27.13
C GLY A 309 -8.66 5.87 -26.69
N VAL A 310 -8.18 5.55 -25.49
CA VAL A 310 -6.85 5.95 -25.02
C VAL A 310 -6.06 4.71 -24.67
N THR A 311 -4.84 4.64 -25.20
CA THR A 311 -3.84 3.63 -24.85
C THR A 311 -2.66 4.35 -24.21
N TYR A 312 -2.22 3.88 -23.05
CA TYR A 312 -1.14 4.53 -22.30
C TYR A 312 -0.13 3.52 -21.78
N LYS A 313 1.02 4.04 -21.35
CA LYS A 313 2.06 3.30 -20.67
C LYS A 313 2.61 4.16 -19.55
N ILE A 314 2.79 3.57 -18.37
CA ILE A 314 3.52 4.21 -17.28
C ILE A 314 4.95 3.68 -17.32
N SER A 315 5.93 4.52 -17.63
CA SER A 315 7.34 4.15 -17.71
C SER A 315 8.21 5.23 -17.06
N GLN A 316 9.20 4.83 -16.28
CA GLN A 316 10.17 5.75 -15.66
C GLN A 316 9.50 6.94 -14.95
N ASP A 317 8.49 6.66 -14.13
CA ASP A 317 7.79 7.67 -13.34
C ASP A 317 7.04 8.73 -14.17
N ARG A 318 6.65 8.38 -15.41
CA ARG A 318 5.85 9.23 -16.28
C ARG A 318 4.71 8.46 -16.93
N LEU A 319 3.60 9.16 -17.15
CA LEU A 319 2.49 8.67 -17.95
C LEU A 319 2.70 9.09 -19.41
N GLU A 320 2.86 8.12 -20.29
CA GLU A 320 3.00 8.31 -21.74
C GLU A 320 1.72 7.85 -22.44
N LEU A 321 1.12 8.73 -23.24
CA LEU A 321 0.00 8.38 -24.11
C LEU A 321 0.54 7.82 -25.43
N LEU A 322 0.15 6.60 -25.77
CA LEU A 322 0.53 5.93 -27.02
C LEU A 322 -0.48 6.22 -28.14
N GLU A 323 -1.76 6.17 -27.78
CA GLU A 323 -2.88 6.49 -28.67
C GLU A 323 -3.85 7.37 -27.90
N ASN A 324 -4.30 8.45 -28.53
CA ASN A 324 -5.21 9.40 -27.92
C ASN A 324 -6.33 9.78 -28.89
N GLN A 325 -7.47 9.10 -28.80
CA GLN A 325 -8.72 9.48 -29.46
C GLN A 325 -9.64 10.28 -28.53
N TYR A 326 -9.10 10.77 -27.41
CA TYR A 326 -9.85 11.55 -26.45
C TYR A 326 -10.22 12.91 -27.04
N GLN A 327 -11.47 13.31 -26.88
CA GLN A 327 -12.00 14.53 -27.51
C GLN A 327 -11.41 15.82 -26.94
N SER A 328 -10.74 15.78 -25.78
CA SER A 328 -10.17 16.96 -25.13
C SER A 328 -8.69 17.14 -25.51
N ALA A 329 -8.40 18.24 -26.20
CA ALA A 329 -7.02 18.67 -26.52
C ALA A 329 -6.16 18.91 -25.26
N TRP A 330 -6.80 19.16 -24.11
CA TRP A 330 -6.11 19.40 -22.84
C TRP A 330 -5.35 18.18 -22.31
N LEU A 331 -5.89 16.97 -22.52
CA LEU A 331 -5.24 15.75 -22.06
C LEU A 331 -3.88 15.58 -22.76
N GLU A 332 -3.82 15.84 -24.07
CA GLU A 332 -2.58 15.76 -24.84
C GLU A 332 -1.56 16.81 -24.39
N GLN A 333 -2.01 18.05 -24.18
CA GLN A 333 -1.15 19.15 -23.70
C GLN A 333 -0.61 18.91 -22.29
N LEU A 334 -1.40 18.29 -21.41
CA LEU A 334 -1.01 18.05 -20.02
C LEU A 334 -0.25 16.75 -19.83
N SER A 335 -0.41 15.77 -20.72
CA SER A 335 0.26 14.46 -20.63
C SER A 335 1.77 14.54 -20.32
N PRO A 336 2.58 15.45 -20.90
CA PRO A 336 4.01 15.52 -20.60
C PRO A 336 4.31 15.98 -19.15
N LYS A 337 3.33 16.56 -18.47
CA LYS A 337 3.42 17.05 -17.08
C LYS A 337 3.02 15.99 -16.05
N PHE A 338 2.56 14.80 -16.47
CA PHE A 338 2.25 13.70 -15.56
C PHE A 338 3.54 13.03 -15.08
N LEU A 339 4.02 13.48 -13.93
CA LEU A 339 5.20 12.96 -13.25
C LEU A 339 4.80 12.28 -11.93
N LEU A 340 5.50 11.21 -11.59
CA LEU A 340 5.36 10.49 -10.32
C LEU A 340 6.08 11.26 -9.21
N ASN A 341 5.41 12.31 -8.74
CA ASN A 341 5.97 13.24 -7.76
C ASN A 341 5.09 13.36 -6.51
N ASN A 342 4.09 12.48 -6.35
CA ASN A 342 3.13 12.49 -5.24
C ASN A 342 2.40 13.84 -5.07
N GLN A 343 2.32 14.62 -6.15
CA GLN A 343 1.65 15.92 -6.15
C GLN A 343 0.40 15.88 -7.03
N ARG A 344 -0.54 16.72 -6.63
CA ARG A 344 -1.81 16.94 -7.32
C ARG A 344 -1.82 18.38 -7.77
N PHE A 345 -2.13 18.56 -9.03
CA PHE A 345 -2.09 19.85 -9.71
C PHE A 345 -3.48 20.18 -10.23
N TYR A 346 -3.76 21.47 -10.31
CA TYR A 346 -4.97 21.94 -10.96
C TYR A 346 -4.74 23.25 -11.70
N LEU A 347 -5.59 23.45 -12.71
CA LEU A 347 -5.71 24.64 -13.52
C LEU A 347 -7.16 25.09 -13.44
N THR A 348 -7.36 26.38 -13.21
CA THR A 348 -8.69 26.99 -13.18
C THR A 348 -8.66 28.32 -13.92
N GLY A 349 -9.73 28.63 -14.64
CA GLY A 349 -9.92 29.97 -15.21
C GLY A 349 -10.10 31.00 -14.08
N LYS A 350 -9.62 32.23 -14.29
CA LYS A 350 -9.89 33.34 -13.35
C LYS A 350 -11.38 33.72 -13.34
N THR A 351 -12.06 33.50 -14.45
CA THR A 351 -13.50 33.60 -14.66
C THR A 351 -13.95 32.49 -15.62
N LEU A 352 -15.25 32.19 -15.70
CA LEU A 352 -15.81 31.24 -16.67
C LEU A 352 -15.52 31.61 -18.14
N THR A 353 -15.27 32.89 -18.40
CA THR A 353 -14.96 33.41 -19.73
C THR A 353 -13.46 33.46 -20.05
N ASP A 354 -12.60 33.34 -19.03
CA ASP A 354 -11.16 33.37 -19.24
C ASP A 354 -10.65 31.97 -19.61
N PRO A 355 -9.91 31.81 -20.72
CA PRO A 355 -9.34 30.54 -21.09
C PRO A 355 -8.35 30.07 -20.02
N ILE A 356 -8.35 28.77 -19.74
CA ILE A 356 -7.38 28.14 -18.86
C ILE A 356 -5.98 28.37 -19.43
N ASN A 357 -5.06 28.90 -18.63
CA ASN A 357 -3.67 29.06 -19.04
C ASN A 357 -2.85 27.83 -18.59
N PRO A 358 -2.28 27.03 -19.52
CA PRO A 358 -1.53 25.83 -19.19
C PRO A 358 -0.24 26.10 -18.39
N ASP A 359 0.27 27.34 -18.37
CA ASP A 359 1.49 27.71 -17.66
C ASP A 359 1.25 28.12 -16.20
N CYS A 360 0.00 28.41 -15.83
CA CYS A 360 -0.38 28.82 -14.47
C CYS A 360 -0.88 27.62 -13.64
N CYS A 361 0.02 26.68 -13.35
CA CYS A 361 -0.28 25.48 -12.57
C CYS A 361 -0.22 25.73 -11.06
N SER A 362 -1.26 25.32 -10.33
CA SER A 362 -1.31 25.40 -8.87
C SER A 362 -1.20 24.00 -8.25
N CYS A 363 -0.41 23.87 -7.18
CA CYS A 363 -0.26 22.63 -6.41
C CYS A 363 -1.30 22.54 -5.28
N CYS A 364 -1.82 21.34 -5.03
CA CYS A 364 -2.64 21.01 -3.87
C CYS A 364 -1.74 20.53 -2.73
N ASP A 365 -1.22 21.47 -1.92
CA ASP A 365 -0.30 21.18 -0.81
C ASP A 365 -0.97 20.52 0.41
N ASP A 366 -2.30 20.47 0.45
CA ASP A 366 -3.04 19.81 1.52
C ASP A 366 -2.80 18.31 1.47
N LYS A 367 -1.75 17.84 2.16
CA LYS A 367 -1.59 16.43 2.52
C LYS A 367 -2.94 15.99 3.08
N VAL A 368 -3.47 14.87 2.60
CA VAL A 368 -4.78 14.35 3.00
C VAL A 368 -4.73 13.99 4.49
N TYR A 369 -4.90 14.99 5.34
CA TYR A 369 -5.07 14.83 6.77
C TYR A 369 -6.53 14.41 6.94
N ILE A 370 -6.72 13.13 7.21
CA ILE A 370 -7.98 12.67 7.75
C ILE A 370 -8.07 13.28 9.14
N LYS A 371 -8.96 14.28 9.28
CA LYS A 371 -9.33 14.85 10.58
C LYS A 371 -10.30 13.92 11.30
#